data_AF-A0A1B2I7D2-F1
#
_entry.id   AF-A0A1B2I7D2-F1
#
_cell.length_a   1.000
_cell.length_b   1.000
_cell.length_c   1.000
_cell.angle_alpha   90.00
_cell.angle_beta   90.00
_cell.angle_gamma   90.00
#
_symmetry.space_group_name_H-M   'P 1'
#
loop_
_entity.id
_entity.type
_entity.pdbx_description
1 polymer ?
#
loop_
_entity_poly.entity_id
_entity_poly.type
_entity_poly.pdbx_seq_one_letter_code
_entity_poly.pdbx_strand_id
1 'polypeptide(L)'
;MQNMTDELKQALDTAVKAVAAEKGYQIPEDFMVRLERPRQEGHGDWATNIAMQLSKPFGVKPRDLAEDIIAKLPKDSVIDRAEVAGPGFMNFTLSANWVTETVKNAIEKGDDYGRSNIGGGRRIQVEFVSANPTGPLHMGHGRGAAVGDITASLLDFAGYNVEREYYINDAGLQMELLGKSAQARYFEALGRAEEAPMPEDGYHGDYMSDIAKSYVEKYGDSLAQKPLEETLPFFSEETGRLVLELIKKDLEDFGVKFDVWFSEKSLYDDNLVEPAMQALKERDYAYEDEGALWFRSTMFGDDKDRVLIRSNGMPTYFTSDVAYLKNKYDRGFEKNIYVWGADHHGYVPRLKSVNKAFGFPDDGIDVLLIQMVNLLRDGKPVQMSKRAGTIVTLREIMDEVGRDAARFFFVIRRCDSTVDFDLELAKKASSENPVFYIQYAHARICSIRRELAERGIPMPTMEDFDVSLLTDPTEINLAKAVSRFPEEIMKAAEETAPHRLVYYATELAEAFHAFYNAQRVLGVEENVMKSRILLMEAARVTLKNALGILGVSAPEKM
;
A
#
# COMPACT_ATOMS: atom_id res chain seq x y z
N MET A 1 9.75 -6.76 21.24
CA MET A 1 11.22 -6.96 21.17
C MET A 1 11.78 -5.62 20.76
N GLN A 2 12.40 -4.90 21.71
CA GLN A 2 12.66 -3.47 21.54
C GLN A 2 13.69 -3.24 20.44
N ASN A 3 13.32 -2.43 19.45
CA ASN A 3 14.30 -1.80 18.59
C ASN A 3 15.14 -0.86 19.46
N MET A 4 16.40 -0.57 19.13
CA MET A 4 17.24 0.35 19.91
C MET A 4 16.63 1.75 20.03
N THR A 5 15.83 2.15 19.05
CA THR A 5 14.98 3.36 19.15
C THR A 5 14.00 3.25 20.32
N ASP A 6 13.43 2.08 20.58
CA ASP A 6 12.56 1.82 21.73
C ASP A 6 13.32 1.74 23.04
N GLU A 7 14.56 1.24 23.04
CA GLU A 7 15.45 1.29 24.21
C GLU A 7 15.84 2.72 24.55
N LEU A 8 16.20 3.53 23.54
CA LEU A 8 16.47 4.96 23.71
C LEU A 8 15.22 5.71 24.19
N LYS A 9 14.04 5.42 23.62
CA LYS A 9 12.77 5.97 24.11
C LYS A 9 12.50 5.57 25.55
N GLN A 10 12.74 4.32 25.94
CA GLN A 10 12.53 3.84 27.30
C GLN A 10 13.54 4.45 28.27
N ALA A 11 14.81 4.58 27.88
CA ALA A 11 15.83 5.28 28.67
C ALA A 11 15.45 6.74 28.90
N LEU A 12 14.96 7.44 27.87
CA LEU A 12 14.48 8.81 27.98
C LEU A 12 13.20 8.92 28.83
N ASP A 13 12.24 8.03 28.65
CA ASP A 13 11.02 7.96 29.46
C ASP A 13 11.35 7.77 30.95
N THR A 14 12.26 6.84 31.23
CA THR A 14 12.76 6.56 32.58
C THR A 14 13.50 7.76 33.16
N ALA A 15 14.38 8.40 32.39
CA ALA A 15 15.12 9.57 32.81
C ALA A 15 14.20 10.76 33.11
N VAL A 16 13.21 11.03 32.25
CA VAL A 16 12.20 12.07 32.48
C VAL A 16 11.40 11.79 33.76
N LYS A 17 10.93 10.55 33.95
CA LYS A 17 10.20 10.14 35.16
C LYS A 17 11.04 10.30 36.43
N ALA A 18 12.34 9.99 36.37
CA ALA A 18 13.26 10.17 37.48
C ALA A 18 13.45 11.66 37.82
N VAL A 19 13.67 12.52 36.82
CA VAL A 19 13.79 13.98 37.03
C VAL A 19 12.51 14.55 37.62
N ALA A 20 11.34 14.17 37.09
CA ALA A 20 10.06 14.65 37.57
C ALA A 20 9.80 14.23 39.03
N ALA A 21 10.08 12.97 39.37
CA ALA A 21 9.93 12.47 40.74
C ALA A 21 10.88 13.18 41.72
N GLU A 22 12.13 13.44 41.33
CA GLU A 22 13.13 14.11 42.19
C GLU A 22 12.78 15.58 42.44
N LYS A 23 12.28 16.29 41.42
CA LYS A 23 12.00 17.72 41.47
C LYS A 23 10.55 18.04 41.87
N GLY A 24 9.70 17.02 42.01
CA GLY A 24 8.28 17.18 42.34
C GLY A 24 7.43 17.72 41.18
N TYR A 25 7.81 17.44 39.94
CA TYR A 25 7.04 17.84 38.76
C TYR A 25 5.94 16.84 38.43
N GLN A 26 4.82 17.36 37.92
CA GLN A 26 3.73 16.54 37.41
C GLN A 26 3.89 16.37 35.89
N ILE A 27 4.08 15.13 35.44
CA ILE A 27 4.17 14.80 34.01
C ILE A 27 2.76 14.89 33.40
N PRO A 28 2.59 15.56 32.25
CA PRO A 28 1.31 15.57 31.51
C PRO A 28 0.84 14.16 31.13
N GLU A 29 -0.47 13.91 31.14
CA GLU A 29 -1.03 12.59 30.79
C GLU A 29 -0.73 12.17 29.34
N ASP A 30 -0.53 13.14 28.44
CA ASP A 30 -0.21 12.95 27.03
C ASP A 30 1.31 12.89 26.75
N PHE A 31 2.14 12.80 27.80
CA PHE A 31 3.59 12.67 27.67
C PHE A 31 3.98 11.45 26.84
N MET A 32 4.76 11.70 25.78
CA MET A 32 5.33 10.66 24.95
C MET A 32 6.70 11.09 24.45
N VAL A 33 7.70 10.21 24.60
CA VAL A 33 9.02 10.43 24.02
C VAL A 33 8.94 10.27 22.50
N ARG A 34 9.23 11.35 21.78
CA ARG A 34 9.40 11.34 20.33
C ARG A 34 10.86 11.56 19.99
N LEU A 35 11.39 10.68 19.15
CA LEU A 35 12.71 10.79 18.56
C LEU A 35 12.56 11.23 17.11
N GLU A 36 13.44 12.11 16.67
CA GLU A 36 13.54 12.57 15.29
C GLU A 36 15.00 12.51 14.84
N ARG A 37 15.22 12.46 13.52
CA ARG A 37 16.59 12.53 13.00
C ARG A 37 17.03 14.00 12.97
N PRO A 38 18.25 14.32 13.42
CA PRO A 38 18.77 15.68 13.29
C PRO A 38 18.82 16.12 11.83
N ARG A 39 18.42 17.37 11.55
CA ARG A 39 18.43 17.92 10.18
C ARG A 39 19.82 18.29 9.65
N GLN A 40 20.82 18.37 10.54
CA GLN A 40 22.19 18.77 10.21
C GLN A 40 23.14 17.62 10.51
N GLU A 41 24.07 17.36 9.59
CA GLU A 41 25.16 16.42 9.81
C GLU A 41 26.01 16.86 11.02
N GLY A 42 26.45 15.89 11.83
CA GLY A 42 27.22 16.14 13.05
C GLY A 42 26.41 16.32 14.33
N HIS A 43 25.07 16.44 14.24
CA HIS A 43 24.18 16.54 15.41
C HIS A 43 23.71 15.18 15.97
N GLY A 44 24.55 14.13 15.84
CA GLY A 44 24.24 12.79 16.32
C GLY A 44 23.34 11.97 15.39
N ASP A 45 22.89 10.82 15.88
CA ASP A 45 22.04 9.86 15.19
C ASP A 45 20.55 10.11 15.45
N TRP A 46 20.20 10.50 16.67
CA TRP A 46 18.83 10.79 17.10
C TRP A 46 18.77 12.11 17.85
N ALA A 47 17.62 12.80 17.77
CA ALA A 47 17.34 13.99 18.53
C ALA A 47 15.96 13.94 19.17
N THR A 48 15.77 14.72 20.23
CA THR A 48 14.45 14.98 20.80
C THR A 48 14.35 16.40 21.33
N ASN A 49 13.15 16.98 21.24
CA ASN A 49 12.81 18.26 21.84
C ASN A 49 11.99 18.10 23.13
N ILE A 50 11.99 16.92 23.76
CA ILE A 50 11.12 16.62 24.92
C ILE A 50 11.34 17.59 26.10
N ALA A 51 12.58 18.04 26.33
CA ALA A 51 12.87 19.03 27.35
C ALA A 51 12.19 20.39 27.06
N MET A 52 12.04 20.76 25.78
CA MET A 52 11.29 21.95 25.38
C MET A 52 9.80 21.79 25.62
N GLN A 53 9.24 20.62 25.32
CA GLN A 53 7.82 20.33 25.56
C GLN A 53 7.47 20.36 27.06
N LEU A 54 8.35 19.81 27.90
CA LEU A 54 8.14 19.71 29.35
C LEU A 54 8.57 20.95 30.14
N SER A 55 9.40 21.82 29.56
CA SER A 55 9.88 23.04 30.23
C SER A 55 8.76 23.93 30.77
N LYS A 56 7.68 24.11 30.01
CA LYS A 56 6.53 24.95 30.38
C LYS A 56 5.69 24.31 31.50
N PRO A 57 5.26 23.04 31.40
CA PRO A 57 4.62 22.34 32.52
C PRO A 57 5.45 22.34 33.82
N PHE A 58 6.78 22.22 33.70
CA PHE A 58 7.67 22.13 34.86
C PHE A 58 8.15 23.50 35.38
N GLY A 59 7.90 24.58 34.65
CA GLY A 59 8.30 25.94 35.04
C GLY A 59 9.82 26.17 35.03
N VAL A 60 10.58 25.44 34.21
CA VAL A 60 12.06 25.49 34.14
C VAL A 60 12.55 25.86 32.75
N LYS A 61 13.81 26.30 32.65
CA LYS A 61 14.42 26.54 31.34
C LYS A 61 14.61 25.21 30.61
N PRO A 62 14.29 25.12 29.30
CA PRO A 62 14.40 23.86 28.57
C PRO A 62 15.81 23.28 28.53
N ARG A 63 16.83 24.14 28.45
CA ARG A 63 18.23 23.73 28.45
C ARG A 63 18.62 23.06 29.78
N ASP A 64 18.27 23.68 30.90
CA ASP A 64 18.54 23.13 32.23
C ASP A 64 17.82 21.78 32.42
N LEU A 65 16.58 21.67 31.93
CA LEU A 65 15.84 20.41 31.95
C LEU A 65 16.47 19.33 31.06
N ALA A 66 16.99 19.71 29.89
CA ALA A 66 17.69 18.80 29.00
C ALA A 66 18.98 18.25 29.65
N GLU A 67 19.74 19.11 30.34
CA GLU A 67 20.94 18.72 31.09
C GLU A 67 20.59 17.77 32.25
N ASP A 68 19.52 18.07 33.01
CA ASP A 68 19.01 17.20 34.08
C ASP A 68 18.58 15.82 33.54
N ILE A 69 17.88 15.77 32.39
CA ILE A 69 17.45 14.51 31.76
C ILE A 69 18.67 13.70 31.30
N ILE A 70 19.62 14.32 30.60
CA ILE A 70 20.84 13.64 30.14
C ILE A 70 21.63 13.07 31.32
N ALA A 71 21.73 13.81 32.43
CA ALA A 71 22.42 13.34 33.63
C ALA A 71 21.76 12.11 34.29
N LYS A 72 20.49 11.85 34.00
CA LYS A 72 19.73 10.67 34.48
C LYS A 72 19.71 9.51 33.49
N LEU A 73 20.30 9.66 32.30
CA LEU A 73 20.41 8.55 31.36
C LEU A 73 21.31 7.43 31.94
N PRO A 74 21.00 6.16 31.68
CA PRO A 74 21.84 5.05 32.12
C PRO A 74 23.23 5.13 31.48
N LYS A 75 24.28 4.89 32.28
CA LYS A 75 25.66 4.86 31.77
C LYS A 75 25.95 3.68 30.84
N ASP A 76 25.20 2.58 30.99
CA ASP A 76 25.27 1.39 30.13
C ASP A 76 24.20 1.43 29.02
N SER A 77 23.73 2.63 28.63
CA SER A 77 22.77 2.77 27.54
C SER A 77 23.45 2.63 26.18
N VAL A 78 22.63 2.43 25.14
CA VAL A 78 23.00 2.42 23.72
C VAL A 78 23.62 3.74 23.20
N ILE A 79 23.85 4.71 24.07
CA ILE A 79 24.26 6.09 23.77
C ILE A 79 25.76 6.24 24.07
N ASP A 80 26.53 6.56 23.03
CA ASP A 80 27.95 6.95 23.17
C ASP A 80 28.09 8.38 23.69
N ARG A 81 27.26 9.28 23.16
CA ARG A 81 27.31 10.71 23.48
C ARG A 81 25.92 11.33 23.47
N ALA A 82 25.62 12.14 24.47
CA ALA A 82 24.39 12.94 24.54
C ALA A 82 24.76 14.41 24.73
N GLU A 83 24.23 15.30 23.89
CA GLU A 83 24.56 16.73 23.90
C GLU A 83 23.31 17.59 23.84
N VAL A 84 23.31 18.71 24.57
CA VAL A 84 22.25 19.71 24.47
C VAL A 84 22.61 20.78 23.43
N ALA A 85 21.80 20.88 22.38
CA ALA A 85 21.92 21.86 21.32
C ALA A 85 20.88 22.98 21.44
N GLY A 86 21.30 24.19 21.08
CA GLY A 86 20.44 25.36 20.97
C GLY A 86 19.59 25.62 22.24
N PRO A 87 18.25 25.78 22.10
CA PRO A 87 17.36 26.12 23.21
C PRO A 87 17.05 24.97 24.16
N GLY A 88 17.47 23.73 23.87
CA GLY A 88 17.12 22.53 24.66
C GLY A 88 16.83 21.27 23.84
N PHE A 89 17.32 21.19 22.60
CA PHE A 89 17.30 19.94 21.85
C PHE A 89 18.35 18.99 22.42
N MET A 90 18.02 17.72 22.61
CA MET A 90 18.98 16.70 23.02
C MET A 90 19.32 15.84 21.81
N ASN A 91 20.60 15.83 21.45
CA ASN A 91 21.17 15.03 20.36
C ASN A 91 21.91 13.83 20.95
N PHE A 92 21.76 12.66 20.33
CA PHE A 92 22.33 11.39 20.79
C PHE A 92 23.15 10.75 19.66
N THR A 93 24.41 10.47 19.92
CA THR A 93 25.24 9.55 19.14
C THR A 93 25.17 8.18 19.79
N LEU A 94 24.86 7.15 19.02
CA LEU A 94 24.74 5.78 19.51
C LEU A 94 26.12 5.09 19.60
N SER A 95 26.29 4.18 20.56
CA SER A 95 27.51 3.37 20.75
C SER A 95 27.70 2.39 19.60
N ALA A 96 28.93 2.16 19.13
CA ALA A 96 29.22 1.27 17.99
C ALA A 96 28.51 -0.11 18.04
N ASN A 97 28.21 -0.61 19.24
CA ASN A 97 27.38 -1.81 19.47
C ASN A 97 26.02 -1.78 18.75
N TRP A 98 25.48 -0.60 18.46
CA TRP A 98 24.22 -0.42 17.73
C TRP A 98 24.24 -1.01 16.33
N VAL A 99 25.39 -0.88 15.65
CA VAL A 99 25.60 -1.45 14.32
C VAL A 99 25.60 -2.98 14.43
N THR A 100 26.31 -3.52 15.43
CA THR A 100 26.34 -4.97 15.70
C THR A 100 24.94 -5.52 15.93
N GLU A 101 24.14 -4.88 16.77
CA GLU A 101 22.76 -5.30 17.04
C GLU A 101 21.87 -5.17 15.80
N THR A 102 22.02 -4.11 15.01
CA THR A 102 21.28 -3.92 13.77
C THR A 102 21.57 -5.05 12.77
N VAL A 103 22.86 -5.31 12.51
CA VAL A 103 23.30 -6.36 11.59
C VAL A 103 22.84 -7.74 12.08
N LYS A 104 23.04 -8.02 13.37
CA LYS A 104 22.59 -9.25 14.00
C LYS A 104 21.08 -9.45 13.83
N ASN A 105 20.29 -8.46 14.21
CA ASN A 105 18.82 -8.53 14.14
C ASN A 105 18.33 -8.72 12.71
N ALA A 106 18.92 -8.03 11.73
CA ALA A 106 18.56 -8.18 10.33
C ALA A 106 18.83 -9.59 9.83
N ILE A 107 20.01 -10.15 10.12
CA ILE A 107 20.39 -11.49 9.66
C ILE A 107 19.57 -12.58 10.39
N GLU A 108 19.46 -12.50 11.72
CA GLU A 108 18.76 -13.53 12.51
C GLU A 108 17.25 -13.57 12.25
N LYS A 109 16.62 -12.40 12.05
CA LYS A 109 15.18 -12.35 11.73
C LYS A 109 14.87 -12.65 10.27
N GLY A 110 15.84 -12.46 9.37
CA GLY A 110 15.67 -12.77 7.95
C GLY A 110 14.42 -12.10 7.38
N ASP A 111 13.50 -12.91 6.85
CA ASP A 111 12.27 -12.45 6.20
C ASP A 111 11.30 -11.72 7.17
N ASP A 112 11.49 -11.86 8.49
CA ASP A 112 10.73 -11.14 9.52
C ASP A 112 11.42 -9.85 10.02
N TYR A 113 12.61 -9.51 9.52
CA TYR A 113 13.23 -8.23 9.88
C TYR A 113 12.37 -7.07 9.37
N GLY A 114 12.06 -6.13 10.27
CA GLY A 114 11.15 -5.01 10.01
C GLY A 114 9.69 -5.28 10.36
N ARG A 115 9.28 -6.54 10.54
CA ARG A 115 7.90 -6.88 10.91
C ARG A 115 7.58 -6.23 12.26
N SER A 116 6.40 -5.62 12.36
CA SER A 116 5.92 -4.99 13.59
C SER A 116 4.58 -5.59 14.02
N ASN A 117 4.16 -5.32 15.25
CA ASN A 117 2.86 -5.74 15.78
C ASN A 117 2.01 -4.54 16.22
N ILE A 118 2.16 -3.40 15.55
CA ILE A 118 1.36 -2.19 15.85
C ILE A 118 -0.12 -2.41 15.49
N GLY A 119 -0.39 -3.34 14.58
CA GLY A 119 -1.75 -3.74 14.23
C GLY A 119 -2.47 -4.47 15.36
N GLY A 120 -1.73 -5.21 16.20
CA GLY A 120 -2.29 -5.94 17.34
C GLY A 120 -3.30 -7.01 16.94
N GLY A 121 -3.24 -7.53 15.72
CA GLY A 121 -4.20 -8.48 15.17
C GLY A 121 -5.56 -7.87 14.78
N ARG A 122 -5.70 -6.53 14.81
CA ARG A 122 -6.93 -5.85 14.38
C ARG A 122 -7.31 -6.26 12.96
N ARG A 123 -8.60 -6.56 12.76
CA ARG A 123 -9.08 -7.05 11.47
C ARG A 123 -9.37 -5.87 10.54
N ILE A 124 -8.67 -5.81 9.41
CA ILE A 124 -8.80 -4.74 8.41
C ILE A 124 -9.21 -5.34 7.08
N GLN A 125 -10.12 -4.67 6.40
CA GLN A 125 -10.40 -4.94 5.00
C GLN A 125 -9.78 -3.86 4.11
N VAL A 126 -9.14 -4.26 3.01
CA VAL A 126 -8.68 -3.37 1.94
C VAL A 126 -9.44 -3.73 0.67
N GLU A 127 -10.33 -2.83 0.25
CA GLU A 127 -11.10 -2.96 -0.99
C GLU A 127 -10.46 -2.10 -2.09
N PHE A 128 -10.19 -2.71 -3.25
CA PHE A 128 -9.52 -2.03 -4.34
C PHE A 128 -9.81 -2.66 -5.71
N VAL A 129 -9.53 -1.88 -6.76
CA VAL A 129 -9.91 -2.13 -8.17
C VAL A 129 -11.41 -2.04 -8.38
N SER A 130 -12.20 -2.97 -7.83
CA SER A 130 -13.68 -3.03 -7.88
C SER A 130 -14.28 -2.52 -9.20
N ALA A 131 -13.63 -2.84 -10.32
CA ALA A 131 -14.05 -2.40 -11.63
C ALA A 131 -15.25 -3.24 -12.10
N ASN A 132 -16.21 -2.59 -12.73
CA ASN A 132 -17.36 -3.31 -13.28
C ASN A 132 -16.86 -4.30 -14.34
N PRO A 133 -17.42 -5.52 -14.41
CA PRO A 133 -16.97 -6.58 -15.31
C PRO A 133 -17.45 -6.32 -16.75
N THR A 134 -17.19 -5.12 -17.26
CA THR A 134 -17.69 -4.63 -18.55
C THR A 134 -16.57 -4.39 -19.56
N GLY A 135 -15.31 -4.65 -19.20
CA GLY A 135 -14.16 -4.58 -20.09
C GLY A 135 -12.85 -4.91 -19.39
N PRO A 136 -11.72 -4.95 -20.14
CA PRO A 136 -10.41 -5.20 -19.58
C PRO A 136 -9.97 -4.07 -18.63
N LEU A 137 -9.06 -4.39 -17.71
CA LEU A 137 -8.51 -3.38 -16.81
C LEU A 137 -7.62 -2.40 -17.58
N HIS A 138 -7.74 -1.11 -17.26
CA HIS A 138 -6.87 -0.07 -17.80
C HIS A 138 -5.82 0.40 -16.78
N MET A 139 -4.90 1.24 -17.20
CA MET A 139 -3.85 1.81 -16.36
C MET A 139 -4.34 2.35 -15.00
N GLY A 140 -5.44 3.12 -14.98
CA GLY A 140 -6.03 3.63 -13.72
C GLY A 140 -6.35 2.52 -12.72
N HIS A 141 -6.95 1.41 -13.18
CA HIS A 141 -7.15 0.21 -12.37
C HIS A 141 -5.83 -0.43 -11.95
N GLY A 142 -4.81 -0.43 -12.82
CA GLY A 142 -3.45 -0.87 -12.49
C GLY A 142 -2.83 -0.11 -11.31
N ARG A 143 -3.01 1.20 -11.25
CA ARG A 143 -2.57 2.00 -10.10
C ARG A 143 -3.34 1.64 -8.83
N GLY A 144 -4.67 1.50 -8.92
CA GLY A 144 -5.50 1.06 -7.80
C GLY A 144 -5.10 -0.32 -7.29
N ALA A 145 -4.80 -1.25 -8.21
CA ALA A 145 -4.31 -2.59 -7.94
C ALA A 145 -2.98 -2.57 -7.16
N ALA A 146 -2.00 -1.81 -7.64
CA ALA A 146 -0.69 -1.71 -6.99
C ALA A 146 -0.78 -1.04 -5.62
N VAL A 147 -1.48 0.10 -5.51
CA VAL A 147 -1.63 0.83 -4.25
C VAL A 147 -2.37 -0.02 -3.22
N GLY A 148 -3.49 -0.64 -3.58
CA GLY A 148 -4.29 -1.46 -2.67
C GLY A 148 -3.54 -2.69 -2.17
N ASP A 149 -2.93 -3.45 -3.07
CA ASP A 149 -2.21 -4.68 -2.70
C ASP A 149 -0.94 -4.41 -1.87
N ILE A 150 -0.18 -3.35 -2.20
CA ILE A 150 1.00 -2.97 -1.41
C ILE A 150 0.59 -2.44 -0.04
N THR A 151 -0.51 -1.67 0.03
CA THR A 151 -1.07 -1.22 1.32
C THR A 151 -1.48 -2.42 2.17
N ALA A 152 -2.20 -3.38 1.60
CA ALA A 152 -2.60 -4.59 2.31
C ALA A 152 -1.39 -5.40 2.81
N SER A 153 -0.35 -5.53 1.98
CA SER A 153 0.89 -6.24 2.33
C SER A 153 1.68 -5.53 3.44
N LEU A 154 1.72 -4.20 3.39
CA LEU A 154 2.35 -3.37 4.43
C LEU A 154 1.62 -3.50 5.78
N LEU A 155 0.29 -3.48 5.77
CA LEU A 155 -0.52 -3.64 6.97
C LEU A 155 -0.37 -5.06 7.56
N ASP A 156 -0.38 -6.09 6.72
CA ASP A 156 -0.08 -7.47 7.19
C ASP A 156 1.30 -7.55 7.85
N PHE A 157 2.32 -6.96 7.21
CA PHE A 157 3.68 -6.90 7.76
C PHE A 157 3.78 -6.03 9.04
N ALA A 158 2.80 -5.18 9.30
CA ALA A 158 2.67 -4.39 10.52
C ALA A 158 1.80 -5.05 11.61
N GLY A 159 1.37 -6.30 11.39
CA GLY A 159 0.66 -7.12 12.38
C GLY A 159 -0.85 -6.91 12.42
N TYR A 160 -1.44 -6.40 11.33
CA TYR A 160 -2.90 -6.40 11.13
C TYR A 160 -3.34 -7.74 10.51
N ASN A 161 -4.60 -8.14 10.76
CA ASN A 161 -5.22 -9.26 10.06
C ASN A 161 -5.98 -8.70 8.85
N VAL A 162 -5.35 -8.77 7.67
CA VAL A 162 -5.81 -8.05 6.47
C VAL A 162 -6.55 -8.98 5.51
N GLU A 163 -7.71 -8.54 5.03
CA GLU A 163 -8.45 -9.18 3.94
C GLU A 163 -8.47 -8.25 2.71
N ARG A 164 -8.04 -8.78 1.55
CA ARG A 164 -8.14 -8.12 0.25
C ARG A 164 -9.47 -8.48 -0.39
N GLU A 165 -10.30 -7.49 -0.67
CA GLU A 165 -11.63 -7.72 -1.27
C GLU A 165 -11.81 -6.96 -2.59
N TYR A 166 -12.40 -7.64 -3.57
CA TYR A 166 -12.87 -7.05 -4.83
C TYR A 166 -14.39 -7.01 -4.80
N TYR A 167 -14.99 -5.82 -4.94
CA TYR A 167 -16.44 -5.69 -5.08
C TYR A 167 -16.85 -5.79 -6.55
N ILE A 168 -17.68 -6.78 -6.89
CA ILE A 168 -18.19 -7.05 -8.24
C ILE A 168 -19.58 -6.43 -8.36
N ASN A 169 -19.68 -5.38 -9.17
CA ASN A 169 -20.96 -4.83 -9.59
C ASN A 169 -21.54 -5.64 -10.75
N ASP A 170 -22.12 -6.80 -10.43
CA ASP A 170 -22.69 -7.75 -11.39
C ASP A 170 -24.21 -7.58 -11.59
N ALA A 171 -24.76 -6.43 -11.19
CA ALA A 171 -26.18 -6.11 -11.27
C ALA A 171 -26.46 -4.82 -12.06
N GLY A 172 -27.63 -4.76 -12.71
CA GLY A 172 -28.16 -3.54 -13.33
C GLY A 172 -27.83 -3.34 -14.80
N LEU A 173 -28.03 -2.10 -15.27
CA LEU A 173 -28.12 -1.74 -16.69
C LEU A 173 -26.83 -2.01 -17.49
N GLN A 174 -25.67 -1.89 -16.86
CA GLN A 174 -24.39 -2.09 -17.54
C GLN A 174 -24.20 -3.55 -17.99
N MET A 175 -24.68 -4.52 -17.22
CA MET A 175 -24.63 -5.94 -17.58
C MET A 175 -25.54 -6.26 -18.77
N GLU A 176 -26.71 -5.61 -18.84
CA GLU A 176 -27.61 -5.76 -19.99
C GLU A 176 -26.99 -5.14 -21.25
N LEU A 177 -26.39 -3.96 -21.14
CA LEU A 177 -25.71 -3.29 -22.25
C LEU A 177 -24.49 -4.09 -22.74
N LEU A 178 -23.76 -4.70 -21.80
CA LEU A 178 -22.68 -5.65 -22.06
C LEU A 178 -23.19 -6.85 -22.88
N GLY A 179 -24.30 -7.47 -22.44
CA GLY A 179 -24.94 -8.57 -23.14
C GLY A 179 -25.40 -8.20 -24.55
N LYS A 180 -26.04 -7.04 -24.72
CA LYS A 180 -26.46 -6.54 -26.05
C LYS A 180 -25.26 -6.32 -26.98
N SER A 181 -24.16 -5.79 -26.44
CA SER A 181 -22.93 -5.55 -27.21
C SER A 181 -22.30 -6.88 -27.66
N ALA A 182 -22.23 -7.86 -26.77
CA ALA A 182 -21.72 -9.19 -27.10
C ALA A 182 -22.62 -9.95 -28.09
N GLN A 183 -23.94 -9.84 -27.93
CA GLN A 183 -24.91 -10.40 -28.87
C GLN A 183 -24.74 -9.77 -30.27
N ALA A 184 -24.62 -8.44 -30.36
CA ALA A 184 -24.38 -7.76 -31.62
C ALA A 184 -23.08 -8.23 -32.31
N ARG A 185 -21.97 -8.33 -31.57
CA ARG A 185 -20.69 -8.85 -32.11
C ARG A 185 -20.76 -10.31 -32.54
N TYR A 186 -21.52 -11.14 -31.83
CA TYR A 186 -21.75 -12.54 -32.21
C TYR A 186 -22.52 -12.64 -33.55
N PHE A 187 -23.57 -11.85 -33.74
CA PHE A 187 -24.28 -11.78 -35.02
C PHE A 187 -23.40 -11.20 -36.14
N GLU A 188 -22.59 -10.19 -35.85
CA GLU A 188 -21.59 -9.65 -36.79
C GLU A 188 -20.59 -10.73 -37.24
N ALA A 189 -20.06 -11.53 -36.31
CA ALA A 189 -19.14 -12.62 -36.60
C ALA A 189 -19.77 -13.72 -37.48
N LEU A 190 -21.09 -13.87 -37.45
CA LEU A 190 -21.87 -14.77 -38.32
C LEU A 190 -22.27 -14.13 -39.66
N GLY A 191 -21.91 -12.86 -39.90
CA GLY A 191 -22.32 -12.12 -41.10
C GLY A 191 -23.79 -11.65 -41.08
N ARG A 192 -24.40 -11.57 -39.90
CA ARG A 192 -25.82 -11.24 -39.66
C ARG A 192 -25.99 -9.94 -38.83
N ALA A 193 -25.08 -8.99 -38.99
CA ALA A 193 -25.02 -7.77 -38.17
C ALA A 193 -26.33 -6.95 -38.14
N GLU A 194 -27.11 -6.97 -39.23
CA GLU A 194 -28.39 -6.24 -39.32
C GLU A 194 -29.48 -6.80 -38.38
N GLU A 195 -29.37 -8.06 -37.97
CA GLU A 195 -30.37 -8.72 -37.14
C GLU A 195 -30.22 -8.40 -35.65
N ALA A 196 -29.02 -8.00 -35.21
CA ALA A 196 -28.74 -7.55 -33.85
C ALA A 196 -27.80 -6.34 -33.90
N PRO A 197 -28.33 -5.13 -34.13
CA PRO A 197 -27.51 -3.93 -34.27
C PRO A 197 -26.81 -3.58 -32.96
N MET A 198 -25.57 -3.10 -33.07
CA MET A 198 -24.78 -2.64 -31.93
C MET A 198 -25.48 -1.43 -31.26
N PRO A 199 -25.67 -1.44 -29.94
CA PRO A 199 -26.20 -0.27 -29.22
C PRO A 199 -25.29 0.96 -29.38
N GLU A 200 -25.88 2.16 -29.37
CA GLU A 200 -25.13 3.43 -29.49
C GLU A 200 -24.14 3.62 -28.33
N ASP A 201 -24.57 3.31 -27.10
CA ASP A 201 -23.72 3.30 -25.90
C ASP A 201 -23.06 1.93 -25.65
N GLY A 202 -23.01 1.07 -26.67
CA GLY A 202 -22.47 -0.27 -26.56
C GLY A 202 -20.97 -0.32 -26.27
N TYR A 203 -20.50 -1.50 -25.89
CA TYR A 203 -19.08 -1.75 -25.69
C TYR A 203 -18.44 -2.20 -27.01
N HIS A 204 -17.53 -1.38 -27.55
CA HIS A 204 -16.99 -1.58 -28.90
C HIS A 204 -15.59 -2.21 -28.96
N GLY A 205 -14.89 -2.38 -27.84
CA GLY A 205 -13.48 -2.78 -27.81
C GLY A 205 -13.20 -4.16 -28.42
N ASP A 206 -11.96 -4.39 -28.85
CA ASP A 206 -11.55 -5.60 -29.58
C ASP A 206 -11.80 -6.90 -28.80
N TYR A 207 -11.71 -6.84 -27.48
CA TYR A 207 -12.04 -7.98 -26.60
C TYR A 207 -13.46 -8.52 -26.82
N MET A 208 -14.42 -7.68 -27.23
CA MET A 208 -15.78 -8.14 -27.56
C MET A 208 -15.81 -9.00 -28.81
N SER A 209 -14.99 -8.66 -29.80
CA SER A 209 -14.85 -9.46 -31.01
C SER A 209 -14.26 -10.83 -30.69
N ASP A 210 -13.31 -10.90 -29.75
CA ASP A 210 -12.72 -12.17 -29.33
C ASP A 210 -13.69 -13.02 -28.50
N ILE A 211 -14.46 -12.39 -27.60
CA ILE A 211 -15.56 -13.06 -26.89
C ILE A 211 -16.59 -13.60 -27.90
N ALA A 212 -17.00 -12.80 -28.88
CA ALA A 212 -17.95 -13.21 -29.91
C ALA A 212 -17.45 -14.41 -30.73
N LYS A 213 -16.16 -14.43 -31.14
CA LYS A 213 -15.55 -15.59 -31.79
C LYS A 213 -15.64 -16.83 -30.92
N SER A 214 -15.38 -16.71 -29.61
CA SER A 214 -15.50 -17.86 -28.68
C SER A 214 -16.92 -18.41 -28.61
N TYR A 215 -17.95 -17.55 -28.74
CA TYR A 215 -19.33 -18.00 -28.84
C TYR A 215 -19.64 -18.70 -30.16
N VAL A 216 -19.15 -18.19 -31.28
CA VAL A 216 -19.32 -18.86 -32.59
C VAL A 216 -18.63 -20.23 -32.59
N GLU A 217 -17.42 -20.33 -32.04
CA GLU A 217 -16.69 -21.59 -31.93
C GLU A 217 -17.43 -22.63 -31.08
N LYS A 218 -18.05 -22.20 -29.98
CA LYS A 218 -18.72 -23.09 -29.02
C LYS A 218 -20.16 -23.43 -29.38
N TYR A 219 -20.90 -22.48 -29.93
CA TYR A 219 -22.35 -22.58 -30.14
C TYR A 219 -22.76 -22.52 -31.62
N GLY A 220 -21.82 -22.29 -32.55
CA GLY A 220 -22.12 -22.15 -33.97
C GLY A 220 -23.04 -20.95 -34.22
N ASP A 221 -24.17 -21.20 -34.87
CA ASP A 221 -25.24 -20.23 -35.09
C ASP A 221 -26.47 -20.47 -34.19
N SER A 222 -26.44 -21.48 -33.31
CA SER A 222 -27.62 -21.95 -32.57
C SER A 222 -28.30 -20.87 -31.73
N LEU A 223 -27.52 -19.96 -31.12
CA LEU A 223 -28.05 -18.83 -30.37
C LEU A 223 -28.71 -17.79 -31.28
N ALA A 224 -28.28 -17.67 -32.53
CA ALA A 224 -28.86 -16.74 -33.51
C ALA A 224 -30.14 -17.28 -34.17
N GLN A 225 -30.57 -18.50 -33.83
CA GLN A 225 -31.84 -19.09 -34.27
C GLN A 225 -32.99 -18.80 -33.30
N LYS A 226 -32.71 -18.14 -32.17
CA LYS A 226 -33.67 -17.78 -31.13
C LYS A 226 -33.94 -16.27 -31.13
N PRO A 227 -35.07 -15.81 -30.57
CA PRO A 227 -35.31 -14.39 -30.35
C PRO A 227 -34.20 -13.72 -29.53
N LEU A 228 -33.91 -12.46 -29.82
CA LEU A 228 -32.83 -11.72 -29.15
C LEU A 228 -33.09 -11.62 -27.64
N GLU A 229 -34.35 -11.38 -27.25
CA GLU A 229 -34.77 -11.24 -25.86
C GLU A 229 -34.61 -12.55 -25.07
N GLU A 230 -34.76 -13.70 -25.73
CA GLU A 230 -34.57 -15.01 -25.09
C GLU A 230 -33.08 -15.31 -24.85
N THR A 231 -32.19 -14.81 -25.71
CA THR A 231 -30.75 -15.07 -25.62
C THR A 231 -29.96 -13.98 -24.90
N LEU A 232 -30.53 -12.80 -24.72
CA LEU A 232 -29.89 -11.68 -24.03
C LEU A 232 -29.45 -12.03 -22.58
N PRO A 233 -30.23 -12.75 -21.76
CA PRO A 233 -29.78 -13.15 -20.42
C PRO A 233 -28.50 -14.00 -20.48
N PHE A 234 -28.43 -14.95 -21.42
CA PHE A 234 -27.23 -15.76 -21.65
C PHE A 234 -26.02 -14.88 -22.02
N PHE A 235 -26.17 -13.97 -22.99
CA PHE A 235 -25.07 -13.09 -23.38
C PHE A 235 -24.64 -12.16 -22.23
N SER A 236 -25.57 -11.68 -21.41
CA SER A 236 -25.26 -10.78 -20.29
C SER A 236 -24.46 -11.50 -19.20
N GLU A 237 -24.93 -12.67 -18.78
CA GLU A 237 -24.30 -13.47 -17.72
C GLU A 237 -22.97 -14.07 -18.15
N GLU A 238 -22.93 -14.74 -19.31
CA GLU A 238 -21.73 -15.43 -19.77
C GLU A 238 -20.63 -14.43 -20.17
N THR A 239 -20.99 -13.29 -20.78
CA THR A 239 -19.99 -12.25 -21.12
C THR A 239 -19.44 -11.62 -19.85
N GLY A 240 -20.30 -11.29 -18.88
CA GLY A 240 -19.88 -10.81 -17.57
C GLY A 240 -18.90 -11.77 -16.89
N ARG A 241 -19.21 -13.07 -16.90
CA ARG A 241 -18.35 -14.11 -16.36
C ARG A 241 -17.00 -14.16 -17.08
N LEU A 242 -16.98 -14.15 -18.41
CA LEU A 242 -15.74 -14.18 -19.20
C LEU A 242 -14.86 -12.94 -18.95
N VAL A 243 -15.45 -11.75 -18.88
CA VAL A 243 -14.73 -10.51 -18.57
C VAL A 243 -14.19 -10.53 -17.14
N LEU A 244 -14.96 -11.02 -16.16
CA LEU A 244 -14.48 -11.16 -14.79
C LEU A 244 -13.29 -12.14 -14.70
N GLU A 245 -13.32 -13.25 -15.44
CA GLU A 245 -12.19 -14.19 -15.49
C GLU A 245 -10.95 -13.57 -16.16
N LEU A 246 -11.13 -12.71 -17.18
CA LEU A 246 -10.04 -11.91 -17.75
C LEU A 246 -9.43 -10.97 -16.71
N ILE A 247 -10.28 -10.23 -15.98
CA ILE A 247 -9.87 -9.32 -14.90
C ILE A 247 -9.08 -10.07 -13.82
N LYS A 248 -9.59 -11.23 -13.36
CA LYS A 248 -8.92 -12.10 -12.38
C LYS A 248 -7.53 -12.51 -12.86
N LYS A 249 -7.43 -12.95 -14.12
CA LYS A 249 -6.16 -13.37 -14.73
C LYS A 249 -5.16 -12.21 -14.81
N ASP A 250 -5.61 -11.04 -15.27
CA ASP A 250 -4.77 -9.84 -15.34
C ASP A 250 -4.24 -9.43 -13.96
N LEU A 251 -5.09 -9.51 -12.92
CA LEU A 251 -4.70 -9.20 -11.55
C LEU A 251 -3.73 -10.24 -10.97
N GLU A 252 -3.97 -11.52 -11.21
CA GLU A 252 -3.08 -12.60 -10.76
C GLU A 252 -1.69 -12.48 -11.41
N ASP A 253 -1.64 -12.24 -12.73
CA ASP A 253 -0.39 -12.01 -13.47
C ASP A 253 0.30 -10.72 -12.99
N PHE A 254 -0.46 -9.70 -12.59
CA PHE A 254 0.05 -8.49 -11.95
C PHE A 254 0.51 -8.71 -10.49
N GLY A 255 0.30 -9.90 -9.94
CA GLY A 255 0.72 -10.28 -8.60
C GLY A 255 -0.26 -9.93 -7.49
N VAL A 256 -1.50 -9.59 -7.83
CA VAL A 256 -2.58 -9.32 -6.87
C VAL A 256 -3.40 -10.58 -6.66
N LYS A 257 -3.59 -10.95 -5.39
CA LYS A 257 -4.47 -12.05 -5.00
C LYS A 257 -5.52 -11.53 -4.03
N PHE A 258 -6.78 -11.67 -4.41
CA PHE A 258 -7.91 -11.32 -3.55
C PHE A 258 -8.31 -12.52 -2.69
N ASP A 259 -8.62 -12.26 -1.43
CA ASP A 259 -9.16 -13.24 -0.50
C ASP A 259 -10.65 -13.45 -0.76
N VAL A 260 -11.35 -12.36 -1.11
CA VAL A 260 -12.80 -12.36 -1.37
C VAL A 260 -13.13 -11.61 -2.66
N TRP A 261 -13.99 -12.22 -3.47
CA TRP A 261 -14.67 -11.61 -4.61
C TRP A 261 -16.14 -11.45 -4.25
N PHE A 262 -16.51 -10.25 -3.76
CA PHE A 262 -17.84 -9.98 -3.21
C PHE A 262 -18.80 -9.57 -4.32
N SER A 263 -19.91 -10.30 -4.50
CA SER A 263 -20.92 -9.99 -5.52
C SER A 263 -21.99 -9.04 -4.97
N GLU A 264 -22.30 -7.97 -5.71
CA GLU A 264 -23.42 -7.07 -5.35
C GLU A 264 -24.75 -7.84 -5.27
N LYS A 265 -24.99 -8.80 -6.17
CA LYS A 265 -26.20 -9.64 -6.11
C LYS A 265 -26.39 -10.35 -4.77
N SER A 266 -25.30 -10.78 -4.13
CA SER A 266 -25.38 -11.47 -2.84
C SER A 266 -26.02 -10.62 -1.74
N LEU A 267 -25.92 -9.27 -1.80
CA LEU A 267 -26.59 -8.37 -0.85
C LEU A 267 -28.12 -8.51 -0.89
N TYR A 268 -28.65 -8.80 -2.07
CA TYR A 268 -30.08 -8.96 -2.32
C TYR A 268 -30.51 -10.40 -2.07
N ASP A 269 -29.77 -11.36 -2.59
CA ASP A 269 -30.07 -12.80 -2.47
C ASP A 269 -30.05 -13.26 -1.00
N ASP A 270 -29.12 -12.72 -0.20
CA ASP A 270 -28.99 -13.03 1.23
C ASP A 270 -29.84 -12.10 2.13
N ASN A 271 -30.69 -11.26 1.54
CA ASN A 271 -31.53 -10.28 2.23
C ASN A 271 -30.78 -9.38 3.22
N LEU A 272 -29.61 -8.85 2.83
CA LEU A 272 -28.79 -7.97 3.67
C LEU A 272 -29.23 -6.50 3.61
N VAL A 273 -29.94 -6.11 2.54
CA VAL A 273 -30.42 -4.74 2.34
C VAL A 273 -31.51 -4.36 3.34
N GLU A 274 -32.54 -5.18 3.49
CA GLU A 274 -33.69 -4.88 4.36
C GLU A 274 -33.29 -4.66 5.83
N PRO A 275 -32.46 -5.53 6.46
CA PRO A 275 -31.96 -5.30 7.81
C PRO A 275 -31.17 -4.01 7.98
N ALA A 276 -30.38 -3.62 6.96
CA ALA A 276 -29.61 -2.37 7.01
C ALA A 276 -30.54 -1.15 6.98
N MET A 277 -31.57 -1.15 6.13
CA MET A 277 -32.56 -0.08 6.07
C MET A 277 -33.38 0.00 7.37
N GLN A 278 -33.79 -1.14 7.91
CA GLN A 278 -34.54 -1.21 9.16
C GLN A 278 -33.73 -0.68 10.35
N ALA A 279 -32.45 -1.01 10.41
CA ALA A 279 -31.53 -0.50 11.43
C ALA A 279 -31.40 1.03 11.42
N LEU A 280 -31.49 1.68 10.23
CA LEU A 280 -31.52 3.14 10.12
C LEU A 280 -32.87 3.72 10.55
N LYS A 281 -33.98 3.07 10.18
CA LYS A 281 -35.34 3.49 10.59
C LYS A 281 -35.52 3.46 12.11
N GLU A 282 -35.07 2.38 12.76
CA GLU A 282 -35.18 2.20 14.22
C GLU A 282 -34.39 3.26 15.01
N ARG A 283 -33.36 3.85 14.41
CA ARG A 283 -32.55 4.92 15.00
C ARG A 283 -33.05 6.33 14.63
N ASP A 284 -34.18 6.46 13.93
CA ASP A 284 -34.71 7.71 13.36
C ASP A 284 -33.73 8.40 12.39
N TYR A 285 -32.86 7.62 11.75
CA TYR A 285 -31.90 8.11 10.75
C TYR A 285 -32.41 7.94 9.31
N ALA A 286 -33.54 7.26 9.11
CA ALA A 286 -34.22 7.19 7.82
C ALA A 286 -35.69 7.62 7.96
N TYR A 287 -36.20 8.36 6.98
CA TYR A 287 -37.57 8.90 6.97
C TYR A 287 -38.21 8.74 5.59
N GLU A 288 -39.53 8.67 5.55
CA GLU A 288 -40.29 8.64 4.30
C GLU A 288 -40.72 10.05 3.90
N ASP A 289 -40.48 10.41 2.64
CA ASP A 289 -40.89 11.69 2.06
C ASP A 289 -41.12 11.54 0.56
N GLU A 290 -42.19 12.14 0.06
CA GLU A 290 -42.66 12.03 -1.34
C GLU A 290 -42.76 10.57 -1.86
N GLY A 291 -43.08 9.62 -0.96
CA GLY A 291 -43.17 8.19 -1.27
C GLY A 291 -41.82 7.47 -1.40
N ALA A 292 -40.70 8.17 -1.20
CA ALA A 292 -39.35 7.61 -1.17
C ALA A 292 -38.84 7.47 0.28
N LEU A 293 -37.90 6.55 0.50
CA LEU A 293 -37.16 6.44 1.77
C LEU A 293 -35.84 7.22 1.66
N TRP A 294 -35.63 8.14 2.59
CA TRP A 294 -34.47 9.02 2.66
C TRP A 294 -33.62 8.71 3.89
N PHE A 295 -32.30 8.78 3.75
CA PHE A 295 -31.33 8.77 4.84
C PHE A 295 -30.99 10.20 5.25
N ARG A 296 -31.09 10.49 6.54
CA ARG A 296 -30.74 11.77 7.19
C ARG A 296 -29.22 11.99 7.25
N SER A 297 -28.51 11.86 6.12
CA SER A 297 -27.06 11.94 6.07
C SER A 297 -26.51 13.31 6.51
N THR A 298 -27.30 14.38 6.38
CA THR A 298 -26.92 15.73 6.83
C THR A 298 -26.64 15.80 8.32
N MET A 299 -27.30 14.96 9.15
CA MET A 299 -27.03 14.86 10.59
C MET A 299 -25.59 14.39 10.89
N PHE A 300 -24.93 13.76 9.92
CA PHE A 300 -23.60 13.17 10.07
C PHE A 300 -22.52 13.86 9.21
N GLY A 301 -22.85 15.02 8.64
CA GLY A 301 -21.90 15.88 7.90
C GLY A 301 -21.89 15.70 6.38
N ASP A 302 -22.90 15.05 5.79
CA ASP A 302 -23.11 15.05 4.34
C ASP A 302 -23.76 16.37 3.86
N ASP A 303 -23.72 16.65 2.55
CA ASP A 303 -24.21 17.92 1.98
C ASP A 303 -25.74 17.98 1.85
N LYS A 304 -26.37 16.83 1.61
CA LYS A 304 -27.83 16.67 1.52
C LYS A 304 -28.23 15.24 1.85
N ASP A 305 -29.44 15.09 2.36
CA ASP A 305 -30.04 13.79 2.63
C ASP A 305 -30.11 12.96 1.33
N ARG A 306 -29.95 11.65 1.46
CA ARG A 306 -29.79 10.74 0.32
C ARG A 306 -30.99 9.81 0.21
N VAL A 307 -31.52 9.67 -1.00
CA VAL A 307 -32.54 8.67 -1.28
C VAL A 307 -31.91 7.28 -1.14
N LEU A 308 -32.53 6.43 -0.33
CA LEU A 308 -32.24 5.01 -0.23
C LEU A 308 -33.15 4.24 -1.19
N ILE A 309 -34.47 4.37 -1.02
CA ILE A 309 -35.47 3.68 -1.85
C ILE A 309 -36.28 4.74 -2.58
N ARG A 310 -36.39 4.62 -3.89
CA ARG A 310 -37.14 5.55 -4.75
C ARG A 310 -38.65 5.39 -4.52
N SER A 311 -39.43 6.36 -4.98
CA SER A 311 -40.89 6.34 -4.88
C SER A 311 -41.58 5.19 -5.62
N ASN A 312 -40.88 4.55 -6.58
CA ASN A 312 -41.33 3.35 -7.26
C ASN A 312 -40.95 2.04 -6.51
N GLY A 313 -40.43 2.13 -5.29
CA GLY A 313 -40.00 1.00 -4.46
C GLY A 313 -38.62 0.43 -4.81
N MET A 314 -37.96 0.92 -5.86
CA MET A 314 -36.65 0.39 -6.27
C MET A 314 -35.50 0.96 -5.40
N PRO A 315 -34.54 0.12 -4.99
CA PRO A 315 -33.35 0.57 -4.29
C PRO A 315 -32.47 1.45 -5.20
N THR A 316 -31.73 2.38 -4.59
CA THR A 316 -30.66 3.12 -5.26
C THR A 316 -29.32 2.40 -5.12
N TYR A 317 -28.31 2.77 -5.92
CA TYR A 317 -26.93 2.29 -5.72
C TYR A 317 -26.40 2.56 -4.31
N PHE A 318 -26.81 3.68 -3.71
CA PHE A 318 -26.41 4.02 -2.35
C PHE A 318 -27.00 3.04 -1.30
N THR A 319 -28.13 2.41 -1.59
CA THR A 319 -28.69 1.37 -0.72
C THR A 319 -27.81 0.14 -0.67
N SER A 320 -27.25 -0.30 -1.81
CA SER A 320 -26.25 -1.37 -1.85
C SER A 320 -25.04 -1.00 -0.99
N ASP A 321 -24.51 0.23 -1.11
CA ASP A 321 -23.35 0.68 -0.34
C ASP A 321 -23.59 0.71 1.17
N VAL A 322 -24.79 1.12 1.60
CA VAL A 322 -25.18 1.12 3.01
C VAL A 322 -25.25 -0.29 3.56
N ALA A 323 -25.88 -1.21 2.84
CA ALA A 323 -25.97 -2.62 3.21
C ALA A 323 -24.58 -3.27 3.24
N TYR A 324 -23.75 -2.96 2.25
CA TYR A 324 -22.40 -3.49 2.12
C TYR A 324 -21.48 -2.99 3.23
N LEU A 325 -21.50 -1.69 3.56
CA LEU A 325 -20.72 -1.16 4.67
C LEU A 325 -21.12 -1.83 5.99
N LYS A 326 -22.43 -1.99 6.24
CA LYS A 326 -22.90 -2.73 7.42
C LYS A 326 -22.41 -4.18 7.41
N ASN A 327 -22.50 -4.88 6.28
CA ASN A 327 -22.01 -6.25 6.12
C ASN A 327 -20.52 -6.38 6.48
N LYS A 328 -19.67 -5.41 6.09
CA LYS A 328 -18.25 -5.42 6.48
C LYS A 328 -18.06 -5.41 8.00
N TYR A 329 -18.79 -4.55 8.70
CA TYR A 329 -18.73 -4.53 10.17
C TYR A 329 -19.35 -5.77 10.81
N ASP A 330 -20.43 -6.32 10.24
CA ASP A 330 -21.02 -7.58 10.71
C ASP A 330 -20.06 -8.76 10.54
N ARG A 331 -19.17 -8.72 9.54
CA ARG A 331 -18.05 -9.67 9.35
C ARG A 331 -16.90 -9.45 10.35
N GLY A 332 -16.96 -8.41 11.18
CA GLY A 332 -15.99 -8.15 12.25
C GLY A 332 -14.76 -7.35 11.81
N PHE A 333 -14.82 -6.60 10.71
CA PHE A 333 -13.77 -5.64 10.38
C PHE A 333 -13.84 -4.43 11.32
N GLU A 334 -12.70 -4.07 11.88
CA GLU A 334 -12.57 -2.88 12.74
C GLU A 334 -12.25 -1.63 11.92
N LYS A 335 -11.62 -1.82 10.76
CA LYS A 335 -11.29 -0.75 9.81
C LYS A 335 -11.46 -1.20 8.37
N ASN A 336 -12.03 -0.34 7.54
CA ASN A 336 -12.27 -0.55 6.13
C ASN A 336 -11.50 0.50 5.33
N ILE A 337 -10.60 0.05 4.45
CA ILE A 337 -9.78 0.90 3.59
C ILE A 337 -10.27 0.73 2.17
N TYR A 338 -10.70 1.82 1.55
CA TYR A 338 -11.15 1.87 0.17
C TYR A 338 -10.10 2.52 -0.72
N VAL A 339 -9.77 1.91 -1.85
CA VAL A 339 -8.89 2.51 -2.86
C VAL A 339 -9.70 2.90 -4.07
N TRP A 340 -10.00 4.19 -4.19
CA TRP A 340 -10.91 4.75 -5.19
C TRP A 340 -10.24 5.78 -6.06
N GLY A 341 -10.76 5.99 -7.28
CA GLY A 341 -10.35 7.12 -8.12
C GLY A 341 -10.68 8.47 -7.48
N ALA A 342 -9.87 9.49 -7.76
CA ALA A 342 -10.06 10.85 -7.25
C ALA A 342 -11.42 11.49 -7.63
N ASP A 343 -12.05 11.01 -8.70
CA ASP A 343 -13.41 11.37 -9.12
C ASP A 343 -14.49 11.00 -8.10
N HIS A 344 -14.19 10.06 -7.18
CA HIS A 344 -15.08 9.65 -6.10
C HIS A 344 -14.93 10.49 -4.83
N HIS A 345 -14.11 11.55 -4.83
CA HIS A 345 -13.91 12.43 -3.67
C HIS A 345 -15.23 12.92 -3.05
N GLY A 346 -16.19 13.32 -3.89
CA GLY A 346 -17.51 13.81 -3.43
C GLY A 346 -18.37 12.73 -2.76
N TYR A 347 -18.03 11.46 -2.93
CA TYR A 347 -18.73 10.32 -2.32
C TYR A 347 -18.22 9.99 -0.91
N VAL A 348 -17.00 10.42 -0.57
CA VAL A 348 -16.38 10.08 0.73
C VAL A 348 -17.19 10.59 1.93
N PRO A 349 -17.68 11.85 1.96
CA PRO A 349 -18.51 12.32 3.07
C PRO A 349 -19.78 11.50 3.23
N ARG A 350 -20.37 11.06 2.11
CA ARG A 350 -21.55 10.21 2.08
C ARG A 350 -21.27 8.86 2.75
N LEU A 351 -20.21 8.16 2.38
CA LEU A 351 -19.87 6.88 3.03
C LEU A 351 -19.57 7.07 4.53
N LYS A 352 -18.81 8.10 4.90
CA LYS A 352 -18.53 8.42 6.32
C LYS A 352 -19.78 8.77 7.12
N SER A 353 -20.80 9.35 6.49
CA SER A 353 -22.09 9.62 7.14
C SER A 353 -22.81 8.33 7.55
N VAL A 354 -22.76 7.30 6.70
CA VAL A 354 -23.33 5.97 6.99
C VAL A 354 -22.59 5.31 8.14
N ASN A 355 -21.25 5.39 8.13
CA ASN A 355 -20.40 4.87 9.22
C ASN A 355 -20.82 5.39 10.60
N LYS A 356 -20.98 6.72 10.68
CA LYS A 356 -21.41 7.41 11.91
C LYS A 356 -22.84 7.03 12.29
N ALA A 357 -23.74 6.90 11.32
CA ALA A 357 -25.13 6.53 11.59
C ALA A 357 -25.27 5.13 12.21
N PHE A 358 -24.40 4.19 11.86
CA PHE A 358 -24.36 2.88 12.51
C PHE A 358 -23.58 2.86 13.83
N GLY A 359 -22.93 3.97 14.21
CA GLY A 359 -22.19 4.11 15.47
C GLY A 359 -20.80 3.47 15.44
N PHE A 360 -20.21 3.31 14.26
CA PHE A 360 -18.85 2.79 14.09
C PHE A 360 -17.78 3.86 14.36
N PRO A 361 -16.53 3.48 14.67
CA PRO A 361 -15.44 4.42 14.95
C PRO A 361 -15.20 5.42 13.81
N ASP A 362 -14.88 6.67 14.13
CA ASP A 362 -14.65 7.74 13.14
C ASP A 362 -13.45 7.44 12.22
N ASP A 363 -12.46 6.70 12.72
CA ASP A 363 -11.28 6.21 11.99
C ASP A 363 -11.49 4.82 11.37
N GLY A 364 -12.71 4.27 11.47
CA GLY A 364 -13.09 2.97 10.92
C GLY A 364 -13.17 2.94 9.40
N ILE A 365 -13.16 4.11 8.72
CA ILE A 365 -13.12 4.22 7.26
C ILE A 365 -12.01 5.15 6.81
N ASP A 366 -11.10 4.61 6.00
CA ASP A 366 -10.14 5.38 5.22
C ASP A 366 -10.38 5.19 3.72
N VAL A 367 -10.18 6.27 2.97
CA VAL A 367 -10.32 6.27 1.50
C VAL A 367 -9.03 6.81 0.89
N LEU A 368 -8.30 5.94 0.20
CA LEU A 368 -7.13 6.28 -0.58
C LEU A 368 -7.59 6.71 -1.98
N LEU A 369 -7.65 8.03 -2.19
CA LEU A 369 -8.04 8.61 -3.47
C LEU A 369 -6.85 8.59 -4.45
N ILE A 370 -6.84 7.67 -5.39
CA ILE A 370 -5.81 7.56 -6.42
C ILE A 370 -6.03 8.61 -7.50
N GLN A 371 -5.00 9.43 -7.74
CA GLN A 371 -4.98 10.37 -8.85
C GLN A 371 -4.67 9.67 -10.18
N MET A 372 -4.98 10.37 -11.27
CA MET A 372 -4.68 9.88 -12.62
C MET A 372 -3.17 9.74 -12.85
N VAL A 373 -2.82 8.77 -13.69
CA VAL A 373 -1.45 8.56 -14.18
C VAL A 373 -1.35 9.16 -15.58
N ASN A 374 -0.26 9.87 -15.86
CA ASN A 374 0.07 10.34 -17.19
C ASN A 374 1.07 9.35 -17.81
N LEU A 375 0.69 8.71 -18.92
CA LEU A 375 1.65 7.90 -19.67
C LEU A 375 2.55 8.79 -20.52
N LEU A 376 3.85 8.59 -20.34
CA LEU A 376 4.89 9.24 -21.14
C LEU A 376 5.68 8.18 -21.93
N ARG A 377 6.23 8.60 -23.06
CA ARG A 377 7.25 7.87 -23.82
C ARG A 377 8.37 8.85 -24.15
N ASP A 378 9.56 8.63 -23.60
CA ASP A 378 10.70 9.56 -23.70
C ASP A 378 10.33 11.01 -23.29
N GLY A 379 9.65 11.14 -22.16
CA GLY A 379 9.20 12.42 -21.58
C GLY A 379 8.05 13.09 -22.32
N LYS A 380 7.48 12.46 -23.36
CA LYS A 380 6.36 13.02 -24.14
C LYS A 380 5.04 12.29 -23.82
N PRO A 381 3.94 13.02 -23.59
CA PRO A 381 2.64 12.40 -23.36
C PRO A 381 2.21 11.47 -24.48
N VAL A 382 1.80 10.25 -24.12
CA VAL A 382 1.17 9.32 -25.05
C VAL A 382 -0.27 9.79 -25.28
N GLN A 383 -0.62 10.10 -26.53
CA GLN A 383 -1.98 10.53 -26.85
C GLN A 383 -2.96 9.37 -26.69
N MET A 384 -3.84 9.47 -25.68
CA MET A 384 -5.02 8.60 -25.60
C MET A 384 -5.98 8.97 -26.74
N SER A 385 -6.25 8.04 -27.65
CA SER A 385 -7.13 8.28 -28.79
C SER A 385 -8.57 8.47 -28.32
N LYS A 386 -9.04 9.72 -28.26
CA LYS A 386 -10.45 10.06 -28.01
C LYS A 386 -11.42 9.60 -29.12
N ARG A 387 -10.92 9.04 -30.23
CA ARG A 387 -11.72 8.70 -31.42
C ARG A 387 -11.70 7.22 -31.82
N ALA A 388 -10.84 6.40 -31.21
CA ALA A 388 -10.74 4.96 -31.50
C ALA A 388 -11.00 4.05 -30.27
N GLY A 389 -11.33 4.63 -29.11
CA GLY A 389 -11.66 3.85 -27.90
C GLY A 389 -10.49 3.05 -27.30
N THR A 390 -9.25 3.25 -27.77
CA THR A 390 -8.08 2.50 -27.30
C THR A 390 -7.56 3.10 -26.00
N ILE A 391 -8.16 2.68 -24.89
CA ILE A 391 -7.63 2.87 -23.54
C ILE A 391 -6.44 1.90 -23.39
N VAL A 392 -5.28 2.40 -22.93
CA VAL A 392 -4.13 1.52 -22.65
C VAL A 392 -4.49 0.60 -21.49
N THR A 393 -4.50 -0.71 -21.77
CA THR A 393 -4.86 -1.75 -20.83
C THR A 393 -3.72 -2.03 -19.83
N LEU A 394 -4.05 -2.58 -18.66
CA LEU A 394 -3.06 -3.07 -17.71
C LEU A 394 -2.19 -4.16 -18.34
N ARG A 395 -2.80 -5.05 -19.14
CA ARG A 395 -2.10 -6.10 -19.88
C ARG A 395 -1.03 -5.53 -20.80
N GLU A 396 -1.36 -4.55 -21.63
CA GLU A 396 -0.39 -3.90 -22.53
C GLU A 396 0.77 -3.26 -21.77
N ILE A 397 0.52 -2.63 -20.61
CA ILE A 397 1.59 -2.06 -19.77
C ILE A 397 2.48 -3.18 -19.23
N MET A 398 1.90 -4.26 -18.69
CA MET A 398 2.67 -5.39 -18.18
C MET A 398 3.51 -6.05 -19.26
N ASP A 399 2.96 -6.21 -20.47
CA ASP A 399 3.67 -6.82 -21.59
C ASP A 399 4.80 -5.92 -22.10
N GLU A 400 4.65 -4.59 -22.02
CA GLU A 400 5.68 -3.63 -22.46
C GLU A 400 6.81 -3.45 -21.44
N VAL A 401 6.51 -3.27 -20.15
CA VAL A 401 7.53 -2.89 -19.14
C VAL A 401 7.78 -3.97 -18.08
N GLY A 402 6.97 -5.01 -18.03
CA GLY A 402 7.02 -6.05 -17.00
C GLY A 402 6.25 -5.67 -15.72
N ARG A 403 5.82 -6.71 -14.99
CA ARG A 403 5.08 -6.60 -13.71
C ARG A 403 5.80 -5.70 -12.69
N ASP A 404 7.08 -5.96 -12.45
CA ASP A 404 7.86 -5.30 -11.41
C ASP A 404 7.94 -3.78 -11.60
N ALA A 405 8.28 -3.35 -12.82
CA ALA A 405 8.34 -1.94 -13.15
C ALA A 405 6.95 -1.29 -13.08
N ALA A 406 5.91 -1.93 -13.62
CA ALA A 406 4.56 -1.41 -13.56
C ALA A 406 4.09 -1.17 -12.10
N ARG A 407 4.24 -2.17 -11.22
CA ARG A 407 3.89 -2.04 -9.80
C ARG A 407 4.67 -0.93 -9.10
N PHE A 408 5.99 -0.89 -9.31
CA PHE A 408 6.87 0.09 -8.67
C PHE A 408 6.52 1.52 -9.07
N PHE A 409 6.37 1.78 -10.38
CA PHE A 409 6.07 3.12 -10.90
C PHE A 409 4.69 3.63 -10.45
N PHE A 410 3.69 2.76 -10.31
CA PHE A 410 2.37 3.18 -9.80
C PHE A 410 2.38 3.68 -8.35
N VAL A 411 3.40 3.33 -7.56
CA VAL A 411 3.50 3.66 -6.12
C VAL A 411 4.71 4.56 -5.80
N ILE A 412 5.41 5.07 -6.83
CA ILE A 412 6.58 5.96 -6.66
C ILE A 412 6.24 7.33 -6.03
N ARG A 413 4.96 7.71 -6.00
CA ARG A 413 4.44 8.90 -5.32
C ARG A 413 3.24 8.53 -4.45
N ARG A 414 2.87 9.45 -3.55
CA ARG A 414 1.59 9.40 -2.83
C ARG A 414 0.43 9.12 -3.78
N CYS A 415 -0.54 8.32 -3.34
CA CYS A 415 -1.73 7.96 -4.12
C CYS A 415 -2.54 9.20 -4.54
N ASP A 416 -2.63 10.20 -3.65
CA ASP A 416 -3.32 11.48 -3.83
C ASP A 416 -2.61 12.47 -4.78
N SER A 417 -1.51 12.06 -5.40
CA SER A 417 -0.68 12.89 -6.28
C SER A 417 -0.63 12.31 -7.70
N THR A 418 -0.63 13.17 -8.72
CA THR A 418 -0.45 12.72 -10.13
C THR A 418 0.91 12.05 -10.32
N VAL A 419 0.96 11.01 -11.14
CA VAL A 419 2.20 10.27 -11.45
C VAL A 419 2.44 10.31 -12.95
N ASP A 420 3.67 10.68 -13.32
CA ASP A 420 4.16 10.52 -14.67
C ASP A 420 4.84 9.16 -14.78
N PHE A 421 4.29 8.29 -15.62
CA PHE A 421 4.81 6.95 -15.87
C PHE A 421 5.40 6.93 -17.28
N ASP A 422 6.73 7.07 -17.35
CA ASP A 422 7.49 6.94 -18.59
C ASP A 422 7.82 5.47 -18.89
N LEU A 423 7.24 4.96 -19.98
CA LEU A 423 7.38 3.56 -20.40
C LEU A 423 8.81 3.23 -20.86
N GLU A 424 9.53 4.17 -21.46
CA GLU A 424 10.92 3.94 -21.88
C GLU A 424 11.86 3.94 -20.67
N LEU A 425 11.64 4.85 -19.71
CA LEU A 425 12.39 4.84 -18.46
C LEU A 425 12.22 3.52 -17.70
N ALA A 426 10.99 3.00 -17.63
CA ALA A 426 10.68 1.76 -16.94
C ALA A 426 11.35 0.52 -17.56
N LYS A 427 11.68 0.56 -18.85
CA LYS A 427 12.39 -0.53 -19.57
C LYS A 427 13.91 -0.44 -19.46
N LYS A 428 14.48 0.71 -19.08
CA LYS A 428 15.93 0.88 -19.04
C LYS A 428 16.57 0.02 -17.94
N ALA A 429 17.61 -0.71 -18.32
CA ALA A 429 18.54 -1.35 -17.38
C ALA A 429 19.65 -0.36 -16.99
N SER A 430 19.27 0.76 -16.36
CA SER A 430 20.19 1.82 -15.95
C SER A 430 19.86 2.35 -14.56
N SER A 431 20.78 3.12 -13.97
CA SER A 431 20.57 3.77 -12.67
C SER A 431 19.48 4.85 -12.69
N GLU A 432 19.02 5.30 -13.85
CA GLU A 432 17.87 6.20 -13.97
C GLU A 432 16.55 5.49 -13.64
N ASN A 433 16.49 4.17 -13.86
CA ASN A 433 15.32 3.37 -13.55
C ASN A 433 15.36 2.95 -12.06
N PRO A 434 14.45 3.48 -11.21
CA PRO A 434 14.53 3.27 -9.77
C PRO A 434 14.30 1.81 -9.36
N VAL A 435 13.45 1.06 -10.07
CA VAL A 435 13.25 -0.37 -9.75
C VAL A 435 14.51 -1.17 -10.07
N PHE A 436 15.12 -0.94 -11.24
CA PHE A 436 16.36 -1.59 -11.63
C PHE A 436 17.49 -1.25 -10.66
N TYR A 437 17.60 0.02 -10.25
CA TYR A 437 18.63 0.50 -9.32
C TYR A 437 18.61 -0.25 -7.98
N ILE A 438 17.41 -0.46 -7.43
CA ILE A 438 17.21 -1.18 -6.15
C ILE A 438 17.43 -2.68 -6.33
N GLN A 439 16.86 -3.28 -7.37
CA GLN A 439 17.03 -4.71 -7.65
C GLN A 439 18.50 -5.06 -7.92
N TYR A 440 19.23 -4.17 -8.60
CA TYR A 440 20.66 -4.34 -8.88
C TYR A 440 21.49 -4.32 -7.60
N ALA A 441 21.14 -3.49 -6.61
CA ALA A 441 21.79 -3.52 -5.29
C ALA A 441 21.66 -4.91 -4.64
N HIS A 442 20.45 -5.48 -4.62
CA HIS A 442 20.21 -6.82 -4.09
C HIS A 442 20.99 -7.90 -4.89
N ALA A 443 20.90 -7.87 -6.22
CA ALA A 443 21.59 -8.82 -7.09
C ALA A 443 23.11 -8.76 -6.94
N ARG A 444 23.67 -7.56 -6.70
CA ARG A 444 25.11 -7.36 -6.49
C ARG A 444 25.58 -8.03 -5.20
N ILE A 445 24.81 -7.92 -4.11
CA ILE A 445 25.12 -8.61 -2.85
C ILE A 445 25.05 -10.12 -3.04
N CYS A 446 24.02 -10.62 -3.71
CA CYS A 446 23.90 -12.05 -4.06
C CYS A 446 25.07 -12.53 -4.94
N SER A 447 25.62 -11.68 -5.82
CA SER A 447 26.81 -12.00 -6.61
C SER A 447 28.04 -12.20 -5.74
N ILE A 448 28.22 -11.39 -4.70
CA ILE A 448 29.35 -11.54 -3.76
C ILE A 448 29.23 -12.85 -2.98
N ARG A 449 28.02 -13.25 -2.56
CA ARG A 449 27.78 -14.57 -1.96
C ARG A 449 28.22 -15.73 -2.86
N ARG A 450 27.88 -15.66 -4.15
CA ARG A 450 28.32 -16.67 -5.13
C ARG A 450 29.83 -16.69 -5.29
N GLU A 451 30.45 -15.52 -5.37
CA GLU A 451 31.90 -15.40 -5.51
C GLU A 451 32.65 -15.96 -4.28
N LEU A 452 32.11 -15.80 -3.07
CA LEU A 452 32.65 -16.45 -1.86
C LEU A 452 32.61 -17.98 -2.00
N ALA A 453 31.47 -18.53 -2.40
CA ALA A 453 31.29 -19.97 -2.59
C ALA A 453 32.24 -20.54 -3.67
N GLU A 454 32.39 -19.84 -4.80
CA GLU A 454 33.31 -20.23 -5.89
C GLU A 454 34.78 -20.23 -5.45
N ARG A 455 35.15 -19.31 -4.53
CA ARG A 455 36.50 -19.24 -3.94
C ARG A 455 36.70 -20.20 -2.76
N GLY A 456 35.67 -20.96 -2.38
CA GLY A 456 35.71 -21.86 -1.22
C GLY A 456 35.79 -21.12 0.13
N ILE A 457 35.40 -19.84 0.17
CA ILE A 457 35.37 -19.05 1.40
C ILE A 457 34.00 -19.28 2.06
N PRO A 458 33.95 -19.81 3.29
CA PRO A 458 32.69 -20.02 4.00
C PRO A 458 32.02 -18.68 4.30
N MET A 459 30.69 -18.68 4.35
CA MET A 459 29.93 -17.50 4.76
C MET A 459 30.27 -17.15 6.22
N PRO A 460 30.64 -15.90 6.53
CA PRO A 460 30.90 -15.50 7.90
C PRO A 460 29.63 -15.60 8.77
N THR A 461 29.85 -15.77 10.06
CA THR A 461 28.80 -15.81 11.08
C THR A 461 28.86 -14.56 11.95
N MET A 462 27.85 -14.32 12.79
CA MET A 462 27.89 -13.16 13.70
C MET A 462 29.06 -13.20 14.70
N GLU A 463 29.68 -14.36 14.94
CA GLU A 463 30.91 -14.45 15.74
C GLU A 463 32.12 -13.79 15.06
N ASP A 464 32.07 -13.65 13.74
CA ASP A 464 33.10 -13.01 12.93
C ASP A 464 32.87 -11.48 12.76
N PHE A 465 31.77 -10.94 13.29
CA PHE A 465 31.44 -9.52 13.11
C PHE A 465 32.18 -8.65 14.12
N ASP A 466 33.04 -7.78 13.63
CA ASP A 466 33.72 -6.77 14.44
C ASP A 466 33.44 -5.36 13.89
N VAL A 467 32.52 -4.65 14.56
CA VAL A 467 32.16 -3.27 14.19
C VAL A 467 33.34 -2.31 14.27
N SER A 468 34.35 -2.57 15.12
CA SER A 468 35.51 -1.67 15.25
C SER A 468 36.35 -1.61 13.97
N LEU A 469 36.19 -2.60 13.08
CA LEU A 469 36.82 -2.65 11.76
C LEU A 469 36.06 -1.85 10.69
N LEU A 470 34.82 -1.43 10.97
CA LEU A 470 34.00 -0.60 10.09
C LEU A 470 34.26 0.88 10.39
N THR A 471 35.30 1.43 9.78
CA THR A 471 35.81 2.76 10.08
C THR A 471 35.39 3.82 9.06
N ASP A 472 34.93 3.40 7.87
CA ASP A 472 34.54 4.33 6.82
C ASP A 472 33.10 4.84 7.04
N PRO A 473 32.83 6.14 6.85
CA PRO A 473 31.49 6.69 7.02
C PRO A 473 30.41 5.99 6.18
N THR A 474 30.75 5.45 5.01
CA THR A 474 29.80 4.74 4.15
C THR A 474 29.35 3.40 4.74
N GLU A 475 30.20 2.72 5.51
CA GLU A 475 29.85 1.48 6.23
C GLU A 475 28.81 1.78 7.32
N ILE A 476 29.06 2.83 8.09
CA ILE A 476 28.15 3.30 9.15
C ILE A 476 26.83 3.78 8.54
N ASN A 477 26.86 4.51 7.42
CA ASN A 477 25.65 4.99 6.74
C ASN A 477 24.79 3.84 6.20
N LEU A 478 25.40 2.76 5.70
CA LEU A 478 24.67 1.57 5.29
C LEU A 478 23.99 0.90 6.50
N ALA A 479 24.70 0.74 7.63
CA ALA A 479 24.10 0.24 8.86
C ALA A 479 22.93 1.11 9.34
N LYS A 480 23.06 2.44 9.22
CA LYS A 480 21.99 3.39 9.57
C LYS A 480 20.79 3.17 8.67
N ALA A 481 20.99 3.04 7.36
CA ALA A 481 19.92 2.77 6.41
C ALA A 481 19.16 1.48 6.75
N VAL A 482 19.87 0.39 7.09
CA VAL A 482 19.30 -0.88 7.54
C VAL A 482 18.49 -0.72 8.84
N SER A 483 19.02 -0.01 9.82
CA SER A 483 18.37 0.18 11.14
C SER A 483 17.00 0.88 11.07
N ARG A 484 16.76 1.68 10.02
CA ARG A 484 15.53 2.47 9.84
C ARG A 484 14.33 1.64 9.40
N PHE A 485 14.55 0.44 8.84
CA PHE A 485 13.47 -0.34 8.22
C PHE A 485 12.25 -0.58 9.13
N PRO A 486 12.41 -1.06 10.39
CA PRO A 486 11.26 -1.35 11.24
C PRO A 486 10.42 -0.10 11.54
N GLU A 487 11.06 1.05 11.68
CA GLU A 487 10.37 2.31 11.94
C GLU A 487 9.65 2.84 10.70
N GLU A 488 10.25 2.71 9.52
CA GLU A 488 9.57 3.08 8.27
C GLU A 488 8.37 2.19 8.00
N ILE A 489 8.41 0.90 8.35
CA ILE A 489 7.24 0.01 8.29
C ILE A 489 6.12 0.53 9.20
N MET A 490 6.43 0.84 10.47
CA MET A 490 5.42 1.33 11.42
C MET A 490 4.78 2.62 10.91
N LYS A 491 5.58 3.61 10.52
CA LYS A 491 5.08 4.90 10.03
C LYS A 491 4.27 4.76 8.74
N ALA A 492 4.75 3.95 7.79
CA ALA A 492 4.04 3.73 6.54
C ALA A 492 2.68 3.05 6.78
N ALA A 493 2.60 2.11 7.72
CA ALA A 493 1.35 1.45 8.08
C ALA A 493 0.38 2.37 8.83
N GLU A 494 0.86 3.17 9.77
CA GLU A 494 0.04 4.17 10.49
C GLU A 494 -0.57 5.21 9.53
N GLU A 495 0.21 5.68 8.57
CA GLU A 495 -0.23 6.68 7.58
C GLU A 495 -0.91 6.06 6.35
N THR A 496 -0.99 4.72 6.26
CA THR A 496 -1.49 4.00 5.08
C THR A 496 -0.79 4.48 3.79
N ALA A 497 0.54 4.60 3.86
CA ALA A 497 1.37 5.34 2.92
C ALA A 497 2.41 4.42 2.22
N PRO A 498 1.99 3.55 1.29
CA PRO A 498 2.87 2.54 0.69
C PRO A 498 4.07 3.11 -0.08
N HIS A 499 3.94 4.30 -0.67
CA HIS A 499 5.02 5.01 -1.37
C HIS A 499 6.25 5.30 -0.50
N ARG A 500 6.11 5.33 0.83
CA ARG A 500 7.24 5.50 1.74
C ARG A 500 8.25 4.35 1.64
N LEU A 501 7.78 3.15 1.34
CA LEU A 501 8.67 2.00 1.13
C LEU A 501 9.49 2.13 -0.16
N VAL A 502 8.94 2.77 -1.20
CA VAL A 502 9.70 3.09 -2.41
C VAL A 502 10.86 4.02 -2.06
N TYR A 503 10.60 5.10 -1.33
CA TYR A 503 11.66 6.03 -0.90
C TYR A 503 12.69 5.37 -0.01
N TYR A 504 12.25 4.58 0.98
CA TYR A 504 13.15 3.84 1.84
C TYR A 504 14.05 2.87 1.05
N ALA A 505 13.47 2.07 0.14
CA ALA A 505 14.22 1.10 -0.64
C ALA A 505 15.23 1.78 -1.57
N THR A 506 14.88 2.93 -2.16
CA THR A 506 15.81 3.76 -2.92
C THR A 506 16.97 4.24 -2.03
N GLU A 507 16.69 4.82 -0.87
CA GLU A 507 17.73 5.31 0.04
C GLU A 507 18.66 4.19 0.55
N LEU A 508 18.11 2.99 0.81
CA LEU A 508 18.92 1.84 1.21
C LEU A 508 19.82 1.37 0.06
N ALA A 509 19.31 1.35 -1.17
CA ALA A 509 20.11 1.02 -2.34
C ALA A 509 21.22 2.07 -2.58
N GLU A 510 20.91 3.36 -2.41
CA GLU A 510 21.90 4.44 -2.51
C GLU A 510 23.02 4.30 -1.48
N ALA A 511 22.67 4.03 -0.21
CA ALA A 511 23.64 3.78 0.85
C ALA A 511 24.52 2.56 0.54
N PHE A 512 23.93 1.50 0.01
CA PHE A 512 24.68 0.31 -0.42
C PHE A 512 25.65 0.62 -1.56
N HIS A 513 25.20 1.29 -2.62
CA HIS A 513 26.06 1.62 -3.76
C HIS A 513 27.19 2.56 -3.37
N ALA A 514 26.94 3.53 -2.48
CA ALA A 514 27.98 4.39 -1.93
C ALA A 514 29.05 3.59 -1.17
N PHE A 515 28.64 2.69 -0.28
CA PHE A 515 29.53 1.77 0.42
C PHE A 515 30.34 0.89 -0.54
N TYR A 516 29.66 0.25 -1.49
CA TYR A 516 30.27 -0.70 -2.42
C TYR A 516 31.30 -0.03 -3.35
N ASN A 517 31.06 1.23 -3.72
CA ASN A 517 31.99 2.01 -4.54
C ASN A 517 33.21 2.51 -3.74
N ALA A 518 33.02 2.88 -2.47
CA ALA A 518 34.08 3.40 -1.62
C ALA A 518 34.98 2.30 -1.04
N GLN A 519 34.39 1.16 -0.68
CA GLN A 519 35.07 0.12 0.11
C GLN A 519 35.18 -1.20 -0.63
N ARG A 520 36.42 -1.68 -0.78
CA ARG A 520 36.69 -3.00 -1.33
C ARG A 520 36.25 -4.10 -0.36
N VAL A 521 35.40 -5.01 -0.80
CA VAL A 521 34.90 -6.12 0.03
C VAL A 521 35.83 -7.32 -0.01
N LEU A 522 36.17 -7.82 -1.21
CA LEU A 522 37.00 -9.02 -1.38
C LEU A 522 38.48 -8.69 -1.60
N GLY A 523 39.36 -9.52 -1.03
CA GLY A 523 40.82 -9.35 -1.16
C GLY A 523 41.40 -8.27 -0.25
N VAL A 524 40.71 -7.99 0.86
CA VAL A 524 41.22 -7.22 2.00
C VAL A 524 41.58 -8.18 3.14
N GLU A 525 42.00 -7.64 4.29
CA GLU A 525 42.23 -8.42 5.51
C GLU A 525 40.98 -9.23 5.90
N GLU A 526 41.17 -10.45 6.42
CA GLU A 526 40.11 -11.43 6.59
C GLU A 526 38.96 -10.94 7.49
N ASN A 527 39.26 -10.36 8.64
CA ASN A 527 38.24 -9.90 9.59
C ASN A 527 37.47 -8.68 9.06
N VAL A 528 38.16 -7.78 8.35
CA VAL A 528 37.51 -6.65 7.64
C VAL A 528 36.56 -7.18 6.57
N MET A 529 36.99 -8.16 5.77
CA MET A 529 36.16 -8.79 4.74
C MET A 529 34.91 -9.41 5.35
N LYS A 530 35.05 -10.20 6.42
CA LYS A 530 33.92 -10.86 7.10
C LYS A 530 32.91 -9.84 7.66
N SER A 531 33.38 -8.78 8.31
CA SER A 531 32.52 -7.72 8.85
C SER A 531 31.74 -6.99 7.75
N ARG A 532 32.40 -6.66 6.63
CA ARG A 532 31.75 -6.05 5.46
C ARG A 532 30.70 -6.97 4.81
N ILE A 533 31.00 -8.26 4.69
CA ILE A 533 30.04 -9.24 4.15
C ILE A 533 28.79 -9.31 5.02
N LEU A 534 28.92 -9.35 6.34
CA LEU A 534 27.76 -9.38 7.26
C LEU A 534 26.93 -8.09 7.19
N LEU A 535 27.57 -6.92 7.08
CA LEU A 535 26.86 -5.67 6.84
C LEU A 535 26.07 -5.72 5.51
N MET A 536 26.66 -6.27 4.45
CA MET A 536 25.97 -6.46 3.18
C MET A 536 24.82 -7.45 3.29
N GLU A 537 24.94 -8.51 4.08
CA GLU A 537 23.84 -9.45 4.32
C GLU A 537 22.65 -8.80 5.01
N ALA A 538 22.90 -7.96 6.01
CA ALA A 538 21.85 -7.18 6.66
C ALA A 538 21.11 -6.28 5.64
N ALA A 539 21.85 -5.62 4.73
CA ALA A 539 21.27 -4.84 3.65
C ALA A 539 20.48 -5.70 2.65
N ARG A 540 21.00 -6.88 2.28
CA ARG A 540 20.33 -7.82 1.36
C ARG A 540 18.99 -8.29 1.90
N VAL A 541 18.95 -8.72 3.17
CA VAL A 541 17.71 -9.13 3.84
C VAL A 541 16.71 -7.98 3.83
N THR A 542 17.16 -6.78 4.19
CA THR A 542 16.29 -5.61 4.29
C THR A 542 15.73 -5.19 2.92
N LEU A 543 16.56 -5.18 1.87
CA LEU A 543 16.11 -4.94 0.50
C LEU A 543 15.11 -6.00 0.03
N LYS A 544 15.37 -7.28 0.31
CA LYS A 544 14.46 -8.38 -0.04
C LYS A 544 13.09 -8.17 0.61
N ASN A 545 13.05 -7.83 1.89
CA ASN A 545 11.79 -7.62 2.61
C ASN A 545 11.04 -6.40 2.07
N ALA A 546 11.73 -5.28 1.83
CA ALA A 546 11.12 -4.07 1.26
C ALA A 546 10.54 -4.32 -0.15
N LEU A 547 11.29 -4.98 -1.03
CA LEU A 547 10.83 -5.37 -2.38
C LEU A 547 9.65 -6.35 -2.31
N GLY A 548 9.70 -7.31 -1.37
CA GLY A 548 8.62 -8.26 -1.13
C GLY A 548 7.29 -7.59 -0.77
N ILE A 549 7.32 -6.58 0.11
CA ILE A 549 6.11 -5.81 0.49
C ILE A 549 5.58 -4.97 -0.69
N LEU A 550 6.48 -4.42 -1.51
CA LEU A 550 6.12 -3.75 -2.77
C LEU A 550 5.55 -4.74 -3.83
N GLY A 551 5.65 -6.05 -3.59
CA GLY A 551 5.22 -7.10 -4.53
C GLY A 551 6.05 -7.12 -5.81
N VAL A 552 7.31 -6.67 -5.71
CA VAL A 552 8.32 -6.60 -6.78
C VAL A 552 9.40 -7.65 -6.49
N SER A 553 9.97 -8.27 -7.52
CA SER A 553 10.99 -9.29 -7.31
C SER A 553 12.30 -8.72 -6.72
N ALA A 554 13.02 -9.57 -5.98
CA ALA A 554 14.37 -9.32 -5.49
C ALA A 554 15.35 -10.28 -6.20
N PRO A 555 15.75 -9.99 -7.45
CA PRO A 555 16.53 -10.91 -8.25
C PRO A 555 17.91 -11.18 -7.62
N GLU A 556 18.37 -12.43 -7.68
CA GLU A 556 19.71 -12.79 -7.23
C GLU A 556 20.78 -12.54 -8.31
N LYS A 557 20.36 -12.37 -9.57
CA LYS A 557 21.21 -12.11 -10.73
C LYS A 557 20.50 -11.15 -11.69
N MET A 558 21.22 -10.15 -12.18
CA MET A 558 20.77 -9.17 -13.17
C MET A 558 21.88 -8.87 -14.16
#